data_AF-A0A2K9EG39-F1
#
_entry.id   AF-A0A2K9EG39-F1
#
_cell.length_a   1.000
_cell.length_b   1.000
_cell.length_c   1.000
_cell.angle_alpha   90.00
_cell.angle_beta   90.00
_cell.angle_gamma   90.00
#
_symmetry.space_group_name_H-M   'P 1'
#
loop_
_entity.id
_entity.type
_entity.pdbx_description
1 polymer ?
#
loop_
_entity_poly.entity_id
_entity_poly.type
_entity_poly.pdbx_seq_one_letter_code
_entity_poly.pdbx_strand_id
1 'polypeptide(L)'
;MNTQNRHSPAALPMNRPVPHPYSLRCLPAAALAALLLVVAPGQLAAQDRSPDTADARVATTEQPRTDPYADAPIIEAPEASGMNSFVDGLGAAAPTIALSNMPGAPVVVELFTSQGCNSCPPADAMLADLAQDPDVLPLSFHVDYWDYLGWKDAFASPEFTRRQQGYARSVGERAVYTPQIIVGGQDTAPSIQPVELMGMIDAHRTSPALVSVTDHIEGDRQVVELTPLSDLGGSVAVILVRFAPSRTVEVKAGENSGRSITYLNVVLDMARLADWDGRAPLRLTIGGDAASGQDFPPDTRHAILIQRMSGAKGQMPGAILTALTLD
;
A
#
# COMPACT_ATOMS: atom_id res chain seq x y z
N MET A 1 -83.57 -29.77 33.32
CA MET A 1 -82.63 -30.45 32.40
C MET A 1 -81.23 -29.94 32.70
N ASN A 2 -80.44 -30.74 33.46
CA ASN A 2 -79.17 -31.38 33.06
C ASN A 2 -78.01 -30.41 32.76
N THR A 3 -76.79 -30.52 33.30
CA THR A 3 -76.20 -31.31 34.40
C THR A 3 -74.83 -30.71 34.73
N GLN A 4 -74.45 -30.82 36.01
CA GLN A 4 -73.10 -30.65 36.57
C GLN A 4 -71.92 -31.09 35.68
N ASN A 5 -70.80 -30.37 35.78
CA ASN A 5 -69.57 -31.01 36.26
C ASN A 5 -68.55 -30.04 36.88
N ARG A 6 -68.16 -30.34 38.12
CA ARG A 6 -66.99 -29.81 38.84
C ARG A 6 -65.78 -30.67 38.47
N HIS A 7 -64.58 -30.09 38.40
CA HIS A 7 -63.40 -30.68 39.06
C HIS A 7 -62.36 -29.60 39.41
N SER A 8 -61.77 -29.79 40.58
CA SER A 8 -60.80 -28.95 41.29
C SER A 8 -59.38 -29.52 41.13
N PRO A 9 -58.33 -28.82 41.63
CA PRO A 9 -56.99 -28.82 41.06
C PRO A 9 -56.10 -29.96 41.57
N ALA A 10 -55.05 -30.29 40.81
CA ALA A 10 -54.01 -31.23 41.22
C ALA A 10 -52.64 -30.55 41.30
N ALA A 11 -51.95 -30.89 42.39
CA ALA A 11 -50.72 -30.29 42.90
C ALA A 11 -49.44 -30.72 42.18
N LEU A 12 -48.41 -29.89 42.33
CA LEU A 12 -47.00 -30.16 42.08
C LEU A 12 -46.48 -31.38 42.87
N PRO A 13 -45.55 -32.16 42.31
CA PRO A 13 -44.55 -32.86 43.09
C PRO A 13 -43.12 -32.42 42.80
N MET A 14 -42.33 -32.61 43.84
CA MET A 14 -40.94 -32.22 44.04
C MET A 14 -39.93 -32.90 43.11
N ASN A 15 -38.88 -32.13 42.83
CA ASN A 15 -37.46 -32.47 42.77
C ASN A 15 -37.08 -33.96 42.89
N ARG A 16 -36.45 -34.49 41.83
CA ARG A 16 -35.61 -35.70 41.88
C ARG A 16 -34.25 -35.39 41.24
N PRO A 17 -33.13 -35.76 41.89
CA PRO A 17 -31.81 -35.63 41.30
C PRO A 17 -31.58 -36.73 40.25
N VAL A 18 -31.01 -36.36 39.10
CA VAL A 18 -30.57 -37.30 38.06
C VAL A 18 -29.05 -37.51 38.21
N PRO A 19 -28.57 -38.77 38.25
CA PRO A 19 -27.17 -39.09 38.50
C PRO A 19 -26.29 -38.93 37.24
N HIS A 20 -25.07 -38.41 37.44
CA HIS A 20 -23.96 -38.51 36.48
C HIS A 20 -23.34 -39.91 36.50
N PRO A 21 -23.06 -40.48 35.31
CA PRO A 21 -22.03 -41.53 35.24
C PRO A 21 -21.14 -41.34 34.01
N TYR A 22 -20.14 -40.47 34.07
CA TYR A 22 -18.95 -40.60 33.20
C TYR A 22 -17.68 -40.17 33.95
N SER A 23 -17.29 -41.01 34.90
CA SER A 23 -15.90 -41.12 35.36
C SER A 23 -15.14 -42.03 34.40
N LEU A 24 -14.42 -41.45 33.43
CA LEU A 24 -13.42 -42.19 32.66
C LEU A 24 -12.06 -42.05 33.34
N ARG A 25 -11.67 -43.17 33.96
CA ARG A 25 -10.38 -43.40 34.58
C ARG A 25 -9.25 -43.28 33.55
N CYS A 26 -8.18 -42.59 33.95
CA CYS A 26 -6.84 -42.74 33.40
C CYS A 26 -6.43 -44.22 33.39
N LEU A 27 -5.90 -44.69 32.26
CA LEU A 27 -5.07 -45.89 32.13
C LEU A 27 -3.90 -45.57 31.18
N PRO A 28 -2.77 -46.29 31.31
CA PRO A 28 -1.43 -45.72 31.18
C PRO A 28 -0.87 -45.74 29.76
N ALA A 29 0.07 -44.83 29.52
CA ALA A 29 0.94 -44.82 28.36
C ALA A 29 1.90 -46.02 28.38
N ALA A 30 1.88 -46.82 27.30
CA ALA A 30 2.91 -47.80 27.01
C ALA A 30 3.22 -47.82 25.50
N ALA A 31 4.38 -47.25 25.18
CA ALA A 31 5.37 -47.63 24.17
C ALA A 31 4.93 -48.33 22.87
N LEU A 32 5.30 -47.75 21.73
CA LEU A 32 5.93 -48.50 20.63
C LEU A 32 6.81 -47.61 19.72
N ALA A 33 8.12 -47.83 19.86
CA ALA A 33 9.21 -47.81 18.87
C ALA A 33 9.25 -46.75 17.75
N ALA A 34 10.23 -45.84 17.83
CA ALA A 34 10.85 -45.20 16.66
C ALA A 34 12.33 -45.61 16.59
N LEU A 35 12.71 -46.12 15.41
CA LEU A 35 14.04 -46.59 15.03
C LEU A 35 14.97 -45.37 14.83
N LEU A 36 16.02 -45.24 15.64
CA LEU A 36 17.08 -44.24 15.46
C LEU A 36 18.35 -44.91 14.93
N LEU A 37 18.80 -44.47 13.75
CA LEU A 37 20.07 -44.82 13.15
C LEU A 37 21.21 -44.02 13.79
N VAL A 38 22.29 -44.75 14.04
CA VAL A 38 23.53 -44.37 14.74
C VAL A 38 24.45 -43.55 13.82
N VAL A 39 25.06 -42.47 14.36
CA VAL A 39 26.39 -41.98 13.94
C VAL A 39 27.17 -41.57 15.20
N ALA A 40 28.42 -42.04 15.28
CA ALA A 40 29.33 -41.96 16.43
C ALA A 40 30.05 -40.60 16.57
N PRO A 41 30.62 -40.28 17.77
CA PRO A 41 31.32 -39.02 18.02
C PRO A 41 32.82 -39.10 17.71
N GLY A 42 33.35 -38.06 17.07
CA GLY A 42 34.79 -37.82 16.89
C GLY A 42 35.28 -36.71 17.82
N GLN A 43 36.32 -37.02 18.59
CA GLN A 43 37.02 -36.16 19.55
C GLN A 43 37.75 -35.00 18.86
N LEU A 44 37.88 -33.84 19.55
CA LEU A 44 39.18 -33.17 19.65
C LEU A 44 39.27 -32.28 20.89
N ALA A 45 40.47 -32.29 21.47
CA ALA A 45 40.83 -31.89 22.81
C ALA A 45 41.05 -30.38 22.99
N ALA A 46 40.93 -29.96 24.25
CA ALA A 46 41.40 -28.68 24.77
C ALA A 46 42.94 -28.60 24.77
N GLN A 47 43.50 -27.42 24.55
CA GLN A 47 44.80 -27.03 25.09
C GLN A 47 44.86 -25.53 25.36
N ASP A 48 45.20 -25.25 26.61
CA ASP A 48 45.43 -23.97 27.27
C ASP A 48 46.87 -23.48 26.99
N ARG A 49 47.06 -22.18 26.72
CA ARG A 49 48.30 -21.43 26.98
C ARG A 49 48.15 -19.94 26.69
N SER A 50 48.15 -19.15 27.76
CA SER A 50 48.77 -17.81 27.82
C SER A 50 50.32 -17.98 27.75
N PRO A 51 51.16 -16.98 27.37
CA PRO A 51 51.21 -15.69 28.09
C PRO A 51 51.63 -14.45 27.25
N ASP A 52 51.68 -13.34 28.00
CA ASP A 52 52.58 -12.18 27.92
C ASP A 52 52.07 -10.82 27.41
N THR A 53 52.23 -9.89 28.35
CA THR A 53 52.06 -8.45 28.35
C THR A 53 53.11 -7.75 27.49
N ALA A 54 52.69 -6.77 26.69
CA ALA A 54 53.54 -5.62 26.34
C ALA A 54 52.68 -4.43 25.90
N ASP A 55 52.87 -3.32 26.60
CA ASP A 55 52.42 -1.98 26.25
C ASP A 55 52.70 -1.63 24.78
N ALA A 56 51.69 -1.16 24.05
CA ALA A 56 51.87 -0.47 22.78
C ALA A 56 51.24 0.92 22.89
N ARG A 57 52.13 1.91 23.09
CA ARG A 57 51.86 3.34 23.01
C ARG A 57 51.31 3.68 21.62
N VAL A 58 50.28 4.53 21.60
CA VAL A 58 49.78 5.20 20.40
C VAL A 58 50.90 6.04 19.81
N ALA A 59 51.37 5.67 18.61
CA ALA A 59 52.20 6.50 17.76
C ALA A 59 51.33 6.96 16.59
N THR A 60 50.93 8.23 16.61
CA THR A 60 50.33 8.94 15.48
C THR A 60 51.42 9.23 14.46
N THR A 61 51.44 8.47 13.36
CA THR A 61 52.19 8.85 12.16
C THR A 61 51.24 9.68 11.28
N GLU A 62 51.48 10.99 11.28
CA GLU A 62 50.75 11.94 10.43
C GLU A 62 51.23 11.79 8.99
N GLN A 63 50.33 11.32 8.12
CA GLN A 63 50.59 11.16 6.70
C GLN A 63 50.06 12.41 5.97
N PRO A 64 50.87 13.14 5.18
CA PRO A 64 50.42 14.36 4.53
C PRO A 64 49.30 14.06 3.54
N ARG A 65 48.15 14.73 3.67
CA ARG A 65 47.12 14.77 2.63
C ARG A 65 47.67 15.57 1.47
N THR A 66 47.89 14.92 0.33
CA THR A 66 48.11 15.60 -0.94
C THR A 66 46.75 15.85 -1.58
N ASP A 67 46.36 17.12 -1.72
CA ASP A 67 45.17 17.52 -2.48
C ASP A 67 45.39 17.27 -3.97
N PRO A 68 44.58 16.43 -4.64
CA PRO A 68 44.76 16.11 -6.06
C PRO A 68 44.30 17.23 -7.02
N TYR A 69 44.13 18.47 -6.54
CA TYR A 69 43.63 19.60 -7.32
C TYR A 69 44.47 20.89 -7.20
N ALA A 70 45.72 20.78 -6.74
CA ALA A 70 46.59 21.94 -6.51
C ALA A 70 47.04 22.67 -7.80
N ASP A 71 46.87 22.07 -8.99
CA ASP A 71 47.41 22.60 -10.26
C ASP A 71 46.33 22.93 -11.32
N ALA A 72 45.08 23.20 -10.93
CA ALA A 72 44.08 23.68 -11.89
C ALA A 72 44.32 25.18 -12.22
N PRO A 73 44.40 25.57 -13.51
CA PRO A 73 44.61 26.97 -13.89
C PRO A 73 43.39 27.82 -13.53
N ILE A 74 43.63 28.95 -12.88
CA ILE A 74 42.63 29.98 -12.60
C ILE A 74 42.24 30.62 -13.94
N ILE A 75 41.00 30.41 -14.38
CA ILE A 75 40.45 31.16 -15.52
C ILE A 75 39.96 32.50 -14.99
N GLU A 76 40.71 33.57 -15.27
CA GLU A 76 40.27 34.94 -15.06
C GLU A 76 39.04 35.24 -15.93
N ALA A 77 37.97 35.73 -15.30
CA ALA A 77 36.79 36.22 -16.01
C ALA A 77 37.15 37.53 -16.73
N PRO A 78 36.86 37.68 -18.04
CA PRO A 78 37.07 38.95 -18.72
C PRO A 78 36.04 39.98 -18.25
N GLU A 79 36.55 41.17 -17.93
CA GLU A 79 35.76 42.32 -17.50
C GLU A 79 34.68 42.69 -18.52
N ALA A 80 33.48 42.97 -18.01
CA ALA A 80 32.38 43.48 -18.78
C ALA A 80 32.68 44.92 -19.26
N SER A 81 33.17 45.03 -20.49
CA SER A 81 33.16 46.28 -21.26
C SER A 81 32.27 46.09 -22.49
N GLY A 82 31.26 46.96 -22.57
CA GLY A 82 30.03 46.71 -23.30
C GLY A 82 30.10 46.79 -24.82
N MET A 83 29.04 46.27 -25.43
CA MET A 83 28.61 46.59 -26.79
C MET A 83 27.08 46.74 -26.78
N ASN A 84 26.64 47.98 -26.57
CA ASN A 84 25.32 48.43 -26.96
C ASN A 84 25.34 48.64 -28.47
N SER A 85 24.75 47.74 -29.26
CA SER A 85 24.16 48.08 -30.58
C SER A 85 23.74 46.82 -31.34
N PHE A 86 22.54 46.31 -31.07
CA PHE A 86 21.73 45.57 -32.06
C PHE A 86 20.25 45.81 -31.75
N VAL A 87 19.78 47.01 -32.12
CA VAL A 87 18.37 47.25 -32.41
C VAL A 87 18.31 47.48 -33.91
N ASP A 88 17.90 46.45 -34.64
CA ASP A 88 17.09 46.55 -35.86
C ASP A 88 16.85 45.15 -36.44
N GLY A 89 15.59 44.72 -36.44
CA GLY A 89 15.15 43.60 -37.28
C GLY A 89 14.28 42.56 -36.58
N LEU A 90 12.99 42.59 -36.91
CA LEU A 90 11.94 41.59 -36.65
C LEU A 90 11.41 41.49 -35.22
N GLY A 91 10.32 42.23 -35.00
CA GLY A 91 9.31 41.89 -34.00
C GLY A 91 8.65 40.56 -34.34
N ALA A 92 9.27 39.45 -33.93
CA ALA A 92 8.56 38.22 -33.62
C ALA A 92 8.45 38.17 -32.10
N ALA A 93 7.25 38.47 -31.58
CA ALA A 93 6.95 38.15 -30.19
C ALA A 93 7.21 36.65 -30.02
N ALA A 94 8.20 36.30 -29.21
CA ALA A 94 8.41 34.91 -28.83
C ALA A 94 7.07 34.39 -28.30
N PRO A 95 6.59 33.22 -28.76
CA PRO A 95 5.38 32.65 -28.20
C PRO A 95 5.65 32.50 -26.71
N THR A 96 4.93 33.27 -25.90
CA THR A 96 4.85 33.00 -24.48
C THR A 96 4.11 31.69 -24.41
N ILE A 97 4.85 30.58 -24.31
CA ILE A 97 4.27 29.33 -23.89
C ILE A 97 3.77 29.65 -22.48
N ALA A 98 2.47 29.89 -22.37
CA ALA A 98 1.82 29.79 -21.09
C ALA A 98 2.19 28.39 -20.59
N LEU A 99 3.04 28.31 -19.54
CA LEU A 99 3.04 27.15 -18.69
C LEU A 99 1.64 27.13 -18.09
N SER A 100 0.70 26.53 -18.82
CA SER A 100 -0.51 26.02 -18.23
C SER A 100 -0.02 25.19 -17.05
N ASN A 101 -0.39 25.61 -15.85
CA ASN A 101 -0.16 24.90 -14.62
C ASN A 101 -0.89 23.56 -14.79
N MET A 102 -0.21 22.57 -15.38
CA MET A 102 -0.72 21.20 -15.38
C MET A 102 -0.90 20.87 -13.91
N PRO A 103 -2.13 20.56 -13.46
CA PRO A 103 -2.33 20.04 -12.13
C PRO A 103 -1.32 18.92 -11.92
N GLY A 104 -0.59 18.94 -10.81
CA GLY A 104 0.32 17.85 -10.47
C GLY A 104 -0.45 16.54 -10.44
N ALA A 105 0.20 15.42 -10.76
CA ALA A 105 -0.43 14.13 -10.61
C ALA A 105 -0.84 13.94 -9.13
N PRO A 106 -2.06 13.45 -8.85
CA PRO A 106 -2.53 13.32 -7.48
C PRO A 106 -1.66 12.33 -6.71
N VAL A 107 -1.41 12.61 -5.42
CA VAL A 107 -0.72 11.68 -4.54
C VAL A 107 -1.67 10.56 -4.16
N VAL A 108 -1.29 9.32 -4.45
CA VAL A 108 -2.13 8.16 -4.13
C VAL A 108 -1.95 7.79 -2.67
N VAL A 109 -3.07 7.63 -1.97
CA VAL A 109 -3.13 7.20 -0.57
C VAL A 109 -3.98 5.94 -0.50
N GLU A 110 -3.36 4.81 -0.18
CA GLU A 110 -4.03 3.52 -0.12
C GLU A 110 -4.28 3.13 1.34
N LEU A 111 -5.56 3.08 1.74
CA LEU A 111 -5.97 2.59 3.05
C LEU A 111 -6.38 1.12 2.94
N PHE A 112 -5.72 0.25 3.71
CA PHE A 112 -6.15 -1.13 3.92
C PHE A 112 -7.02 -1.20 5.19
N THR A 113 -8.29 -1.58 5.01
CA THR A 113 -9.35 -1.51 6.02
C THR A 113 -10.25 -2.75 5.95
N SER A 114 -11.19 -2.88 6.89
CA SER A 114 -12.28 -3.87 6.84
C SER A 114 -13.46 -3.43 7.70
N GLN A 115 -14.67 -3.75 7.27
CA GLN A 115 -15.89 -3.59 8.08
C GLN A 115 -15.83 -4.40 9.39
N GLY A 116 -15.11 -5.53 9.38
CA GLY A 116 -14.91 -6.38 10.56
C GLY A 116 -13.86 -5.86 11.54
N CYS A 117 -13.09 -4.83 11.18
CA CYS A 117 -12.02 -4.26 12.00
C CYS A 117 -12.56 -3.10 12.85
N ASN A 118 -12.63 -3.27 14.18
CA ASN A 118 -13.13 -2.24 15.09
C ASN A 118 -12.25 -0.98 15.17
N SER A 119 -10.94 -1.11 14.94
CA SER A 119 -9.99 0.01 14.98
C SER A 119 -9.91 0.82 13.69
N CYS A 120 -10.54 0.37 12.61
CA CYS A 120 -10.47 0.98 11.28
C CYS A 120 -11.30 2.26 11.07
N PRO A 121 -12.49 2.44 11.68
CA PRO A 121 -13.37 3.59 11.41
C PRO A 121 -12.75 4.99 11.54
N PRO A 122 -11.81 5.25 12.47
CA PRO A 122 -11.08 6.52 12.49
C PRO A 122 -10.24 6.76 11.23
N ALA A 123 -9.58 5.72 10.69
CA ALA A 123 -8.79 5.82 9.46
C ALA A 123 -9.68 5.97 8.22
N ASP A 124 -10.84 5.29 8.20
CA ASP A 124 -11.84 5.46 7.13
C ASP A 124 -12.34 6.91 7.08
N ALA A 125 -12.56 7.55 8.24
CA ALA A 125 -12.94 8.96 8.32
C ALA A 125 -11.84 9.89 7.81
N MET A 126 -10.58 9.63 8.17
CA MET A 126 -9.44 10.40 7.65
C MET A 126 -9.31 10.29 6.13
N LEU A 127 -9.55 9.10 5.57
CA LEU A 127 -9.56 8.90 4.12
C LEU A 127 -10.70 9.70 3.45
N ALA A 128 -11.86 9.79 4.10
CA ALA A 128 -12.99 10.57 3.61
C ALA A 128 -12.70 12.07 3.58
N ASP A 129 -11.96 12.59 4.57
CA ASP A 129 -11.49 13.98 4.59
C ASP A 129 -10.50 14.23 3.43
N LEU A 130 -9.57 13.30 3.19
CA LEU A 130 -8.62 13.39 2.06
C LEU A 130 -9.31 13.37 0.69
N ALA A 131 -10.48 12.75 0.57
CA ALA A 131 -11.23 12.70 -0.70
C ALA A 131 -11.79 14.07 -1.11
N GLN A 132 -11.73 15.08 -0.24
CA GLN A 132 -12.08 16.46 -0.57
C GLN A 132 -10.92 17.22 -1.23
N ASP A 133 -9.71 16.66 -1.21
CA ASP A 133 -8.51 17.27 -1.77
C ASP A 133 -8.28 16.78 -3.21
N PRO A 134 -8.34 17.67 -4.23
CA PRO A 134 -8.19 17.28 -5.62
C PRO A 134 -6.79 16.78 -5.99
N ASP A 135 -5.77 17.08 -5.17
CA ASP A 135 -4.38 16.67 -5.38
C ASP A 135 -4.05 15.35 -4.66
N VAL A 136 -5.07 14.65 -4.13
CA VAL A 136 -4.94 13.34 -3.50
C VAL A 136 -5.91 12.36 -4.16
N LEU A 137 -5.44 11.15 -4.44
CA LEU A 137 -6.28 10.02 -4.83
C LEU A 137 -6.33 9.02 -3.67
N PRO A 138 -7.26 9.20 -2.71
CA PRO A 138 -7.46 8.23 -1.65
C PRO A 138 -8.22 7.01 -2.17
N LEU A 139 -7.77 5.81 -1.82
CA LEU A 139 -8.35 4.54 -2.24
C LEU A 139 -8.54 3.62 -1.02
N SER A 140 -9.74 3.09 -0.84
CA SER A 140 -10.06 2.15 0.24
C SER A 140 -10.00 0.71 -0.27
N PHE A 141 -9.04 -0.06 0.25
CA PHE A 141 -8.81 -1.47 -0.04
C PHE A 141 -9.32 -2.33 1.12
N HIS A 142 -10.41 -3.06 0.89
CA HIS A 142 -11.01 -3.91 1.90
C HIS A 142 -10.33 -5.29 1.93
N VAL A 143 -9.70 -5.64 3.04
CA VAL A 143 -8.98 -6.92 3.19
C VAL A 143 -9.91 -8.02 3.72
N ASP A 144 -9.66 -9.25 3.28
CA ASP A 144 -10.54 -10.41 3.55
C ASP A 144 -10.23 -11.15 4.85
N TYR A 145 -9.08 -10.93 5.47
CA TYR A 145 -8.66 -11.68 6.65
C TYR A 145 -9.39 -11.30 7.94
N TRP A 146 -10.41 -10.43 7.89
CA TRP A 146 -11.33 -10.19 9.02
C TRP A 146 -12.65 -10.95 8.88
N ASP A 147 -12.98 -11.44 7.68
CA ASP A 147 -14.30 -12.01 7.37
C ASP A 147 -14.64 -13.26 8.19
N TYR A 148 -13.61 -13.96 8.69
CA TYR A 148 -13.80 -15.16 9.51
C TYR A 148 -14.36 -14.86 10.90
N LEU A 149 -14.38 -13.59 11.35
CA LEU A 149 -14.87 -13.17 12.67
C LEU A 149 -16.39 -12.94 12.74
N GLY A 150 -17.14 -13.38 11.74
CA GLY A 150 -18.61 -13.46 11.79
C GLY A 150 -19.35 -12.29 11.12
N TRP A 151 -18.64 -11.32 10.56
CA TRP A 151 -19.17 -10.36 9.60
C TRP A 151 -18.31 -10.39 8.34
N LYS A 152 -18.92 -10.75 7.22
CA LYS A 152 -18.25 -10.78 5.92
C LYS A 152 -18.36 -9.41 5.28
N ASP A 153 -17.22 -8.76 5.04
CA ASP A 153 -17.14 -7.49 4.35
C ASP A 153 -17.51 -7.68 2.86
N ALA A 154 -18.52 -6.95 2.39
CA ALA A 154 -19.00 -7.07 1.01
C ALA A 154 -18.01 -6.53 -0.04
N PHE A 155 -17.03 -5.72 0.38
CA PHE A 155 -16.01 -5.13 -0.49
C PHE A 155 -14.67 -5.87 -0.37
N ALA A 156 -14.55 -6.80 0.58
CA ALA A 156 -13.28 -7.48 0.80
C ALA A 156 -12.91 -8.40 -0.36
N SER A 157 -11.62 -8.37 -0.72
CA SER A 157 -11.06 -9.25 -1.75
C SER A 157 -9.71 -9.83 -1.32
N PRO A 158 -9.46 -11.13 -1.56
CA PRO A 158 -8.13 -11.72 -1.39
C PRO A 158 -7.04 -11.02 -2.20
N GLU A 159 -7.39 -10.32 -3.29
CA GLU A 159 -6.44 -9.52 -4.08
C GLU A 159 -5.92 -8.32 -3.33
N PHE A 160 -6.76 -7.65 -2.56
CA PHE A 160 -6.38 -6.49 -1.76
C PHE A 160 -5.50 -6.91 -0.60
N THR A 161 -5.81 -8.05 0.04
CA THR A 161 -4.91 -8.71 0.99
C THR A 161 -3.55 -9.06 0.36
N ARG A 162 -3.53 -9.61 -0.85
CA ARG A 162 -2.27 -9.90 -1.57
C ARG A 162 -1.47 -8.64 -1.89
N ARG A 163 -2.13 -7.54 -2.27
CA ARG A 163 -1.48 -6.24 -2.50
C ARG A 163 -0.81 -5.75 -1.21
N GLN A 164 -1.51 -5.78 -0.09
CA GLN A 164 -0.96 -5.42 1.23
C GLN A 164 0.24 -6.29 1.60
N GLN A 165 0.12 -7.61 1.43
CA GLN A 165 1.24 -8.54 1.66
C GLN A 165 2.42 -8.27 0.74
N GLY A 166 2.17 -7.83 -0.50
CA GLY A 166 3.20 -7.40 -1.43
C GLY A 166 3.99 -6.21 -0.88
N TYR A 167 3.31 -5.19 -0.35
CA TYR A 167 3.96 -4.07 0.32
C TYR A 167 4.77 -4.52 1.53
N ALA A 168 4.17 -5.30 2.44
CA ALA A 168 4.87 -5.82 3.62
C ALA A 168 6.17 -6.56 3.24
N ARG A 169 6.13 -7.40 2.20
CA ARG A 169 7.33 -8.10 1.69
C ARG A 169 8.37 -7.15 1.11
N SER A 170 7.96 -6.06 0.46
CA SER A 170 8.88 -5.09 -0.16
C SER A 170 9.77 -4.37 0.86
N VAL A 171 9.25 -4.16 2.08
CA VAL A 171 9.96 -3.48 3.19
C VAL A 171 10.43 -4.46 4.29
N GLY A 172 10.22 -5.76 4.12
CA GLY A 172 10.65 -6.79 5.09
C GLY A 172 9.77 -6.90 6.33
N GLU A 173 8.55 -6.38 6.32
CA GLU A 173 7.56 -6.59 7.37
C GLU A 173 7.12 -8.07 7.43
N ARG A 174 6.90 -8.55 8.65
CA ARG A 174 6.56 -9.97 8.90
C ARG A 174 5.07 -10.28 8.82
N ALA A 175 4.22 -9.27 8.96
CA ALA A 175 2.78 -9.42 9.01
C ALA A 175 2.10 -8.16 8.50
N VAL A 176 0.90 -8.34 7.95
CA VAL A 176 -0.01 -7.25 7.59
C VAL A 176 -0.94 -6.93 8.77
N TYR A 177 -1.48 -5.71 8.80
CA TYR A 177 -2.36 -5.23 9.87
C TYR A 177 -3.37 -4.21 9.32
N THR A 178 -4.45 -3.96 10.05
CA THR A 178 -5.38 -2.85 9.74
C THR A 178 -5.72 -2.01 10.98
N PRO A 179 -6.02 -0.71 10.81
CA PRO A 179 -5.88 0.03 9.56
C PRO A 179 -4.39 0.23 9.20
N GLN A 180 -4.08 0.23 7.90
CA GLN A 180 -2.74 0.59 7.38
C GLN A 180 -2.89 1.55 6.22
N ILE A 181 -2.17 2.66 6.23
CA ILE A 181 -2.13 3.62 5.13
C ILE A 181 -0.76 3.55 4.46
N ILE A 182 -0.78 3.53 3.13
CA ILE A 182 0.42 3.60 2.30
C ILE A 182 0.31 4.82 1.37
N VAL A 183 1.24 5.76 1.52
CA VAL A 183 1.32 6.99 0.72
C VAL A 183 2.34 6.80 -0.40
N GLY A 184 1.94 7.08 -1.64
CA GLY A 184 2.80 6.98 -2.83
C GLY A 184 3.37 5.58 -3.05
N GLY A 185 2.76 4.55 -2.48
CA GLY A 185 3.26 3.17 -2.53
C GLY A 185 4.56 2.90 -1.76
N GLN A 186 4.99 3.80 -0.87
CA GLN A 186 6.26 3.67 -0.14
C GLN A 186 6.12 3.93 1.36
N ASP A 187 5.50 5.04 1.73
CA ASP A 187 5.55 5.53 3.10
C ASP A 187 4.34 5.04 3.88
N THR A 188 4.60 4.55 5.09
CA THR A 188 3.57 4.06 6.03
C THR A 188 4.02 4.40 7.44
N ALA A 189 3.06 4.73 8.32
CA ALA A 189 3.30 4.94 9.74
C ALA A 189 2.51 3.90 10.55
N PRO A 190 3.11 3.26 11.58
CA PRO A 190 2.40 2.32 12.46
C PRO A 190 1.23 2.95 13.23
N SER A 191 1.28 4.27 13.47
CA SER A 191 0.19 5.04 14.05
C SER A 191 -0.08 6.23 13.16
N ILE A 192 -1.29 6.29 12.61
CA ILE A 192 -1.68 7.32 11.67
C ILE A 192 -2.17 8.53 12.45
N GLN A 193 -1.33 9.56 12.56
CA GLN A 193 -1.73 10.88 13.02
C GLN A 193 -1.99 11.80 11.81
N PRO A 194 -3.05 12.62 11.81
CA PRO A 194 -3.38 13.48 10.66
C PRO A 194 -2.22 14.35 10.17
N VAL A 195 -1.45 14.93 11.09
CA VAL A 195 -0.30 15.80 10.76
C VAL A 195 0.81 15.03 10.06
N GLU A 196 1.11 13.81 10.51
CA GLU A 196 2.14 12.97 9.90
C GLU A 196 1.73 12.51 8.51
N LEU A 197 0.46 12.11 8.34
CA LEU A 197 -0.10 11.74 7.05
C LEU A 197 -0.02 12.90 6.04
N MET A 198 -0.42 14.10 6.44
CA MET A 198 -0.31 15.29 5.57
C MET A 198 1.14 15.61 5.23
N GLY A 199 2.06 15.48 6.19
CA GLY A 199 3.50 15.67 5.93
C GLY A 199 4.05 14.68 4.90
N MET A 200 3.63 13.41 4.94
CA MET A 200 3.97 12.43 3.90
C MET A 200 3.38 12.83 2.54
N ILE A 201 2.11 13.21 2.49
CA ILE A 201 1.46 13.64 1.24
C ILE A 201 2.18 14.84 0.62
N ASP A 202 2.51 15.86 1.42
CA ASP A 202 3.19 17.07 0.94
C ASP A 202 4.61 16.78 0.44
N ALA A 203 5.31 15.82 1.05
CA ALA A 203 6.61 15.35 0.57
C ALA A 203 6.49 14.70 -0.83
N HIS A 204 5.43 13.91 -1.07
CA HIS A 204 5.16 13.34 -2.40
C HIS A 204 4.76 14.41 -3.42
N ARG A 205 3.91 15.37 -3.05
CA ARG A 205 3.50 16.47 -3.95
C ARG A 205 4.66 17.31 -4.46
N THR A 206 5.68 17.49 -3.63
CA THR A 206 6.85 18.32 -3.93
C THR A 206 8.01 17.51 -4.54
N SER A 207 7.85 16.19 -4.66
CA SER A 207 8.86 15.32 -5.27
C SER A 207 8.93 15.54 -6.79
N PRO A 208 10.14 15.50 -7.40
CA PRO A 208 10.27 15.65 -8.84
C PRO A 208 9.52 14.55 -9.61
N ALA A 209 8.80 14.95 -10.67
CA ALA A 209 8.12 14.00 -11.55
C ALA A 209 9.14 13.10 -12.28
N LEU A 210 8.93 11.79 -12.20
CA LEU A 210 9.76 10.78 -12.90
C LEU A 210 9.17 10.37 -14.25
N VAL A 211 7.87 10.57 -14.44
CA VAL A 211 7.12 10.22 -15.65
C VAL A 211 6.23 11.40 -16.02
N SER A 212 6.32 11.85 -17.26
CA SER A 212 5.34 12.77 -17.85
C SER A 212 4.17 11.97 -18.38
N VAL A 213 2.95 12.43 -18.08
CA VAL A 213 1.71 11.84 -18.56
C VAL A 213 1.01 12.86 -19.44
N THR A 214 0.62 12.44 -20.64
CA THR A 214 -0.33 13.20 -21.46
C THR A 214 -1.45 12.28 -21.87
N ASP A 215 -2.68 12.75 -21.75
CA ASP A 215 -3.85 12.00 -22.15
C ASP A 215 -4.82 12.84 -22.98
N HIS A 216 -5.62 12.15 -23.78
CA HIS A 216 -6.71 12.73 -24.54
C HIS A 216 -7.75 11.67 -24.84
N ILE A 217 -8.96 12.12 -25.16
CA ILE A 217 -10.05 11.24 -25.61
C ILE A 217 -10.01 11.18 -27.14
N GLU A 218 -10.00 9.96 -27.68
CA GLU A 218 -10.13 9.67 -29.10
C GLU A 218 -11.37 8.78 -29.32
N GLY A 219 -12.48 9.40 -29.73
CA GLY A 219 -13.77 8.71 -29.83
C GLY A 219 -14.33 8.34 -28.46
N ASP A 220 -14.48 7.05 -28.19
CA ASP A 220 -14.92 6.45 -26.92
C ASP A 220 -13.76 5.86 -26.09
N ARG A 221 -12.52 6.19 -26.45
CA ARG A 221 -11.31 5.62 -25.83
C ARG A 221 -10.44 6.72 -25.24
N GLN A 222 -9.85 6.43 -24.07
CA GLN A 222 -8.82 7.29 -23.50
C GLN A 222 -7.45 6.83 -23.97
N VAL A 223 -6.72 7.75 -24.58
CA VAL A 223 -5.36 7.54 -25.03
C VAL A 223 -4.44 8.16 -24.00
N VAL A 224 -3.55 7.36 -23.43
CA VAL A 224 -2.55 7.80 -22.45
C VAL A 224 -1.17 7.56 -23.00
N GLU A 225 -0.31 8.56 -22.94
CA GLU A 225 1.10 8.47 -23.29
C GLU A 225 1.96 8.77 -22.06
N LEU A 226 2.85 7.84 -21.74
CA LEU A 226 3.77 7.86 -20.62
C LEU A 226 5.18 8.07 -21.17
N THR A 227 5.83 9.16 -20.77
CA THR A 227 7.21 9.47 -21.17
C THR A 227 8.12 9.47 -19.95
N PRO A 228 9.21 8.68 -19.92
CA PRO A 228 10.13 8.66 -18.80
C PRO A 228 10.96 9.94 -18.80
N LEU A 229 11.03 10.63 -17.67
CA LEU A 229 11.84 11.85 -17.49
C LEU A 229 13.22 11.54 -16.91
N SER A 230 13.38 10.36 -16.32
CA SER A 230 14.62 9.83 -15.77
C SER A 230 14.61 8.30 -15.80
N ASP A 231 15.68 7.67 -15.33
CA ASP A 231 15.65 6.25 -15.00
C ASP A 231 14.58 5.99 -13.91
N LEU A 232 13.70 5.02 -14.15
CA LEU A 232 12.60 4.66 -13.26
C LEU A 232 13.04 3.64 -12.20
N GLY A 233 14.26 3.09 -12.31
CA GLY A 233 14.87 2.23 -11.30
C GLY A 233 14.22 0.86 -11.17
N GLY A 234 13.62 0.33 -12.24
CA GLY A 234 13.03 -1.01 -12.26
C GLY A 234 11.93 -1.20 -13.29
N SER A 235 11.32 -2.38 -13.28
CA SER A 235 10.12 -2.65 -14.07
C SER A 235 8.94 -1.86 -13.51
N VAL A 236 8.14 -1.29 -14.39
CA VAL A 236 6.96 -0.50 -14.07
C VAL A 236 5.73 -1.23 -14.57
N ALA A 237 4.70 -1.31 -13.75
CA ALA A 237 3.38 -1.75 -14.16
C ALA A 237 2.47 -0.55 -14.37
N VAL A 238 1.64 -0.61 -15.41
CA VAL A 238 0.47 0.27 -15.54
C VAL A 238 -0.74 -0.50 -15.06
N ILE A 239 -1.35 -0.02 -13.98
CA ILE A 239 -2.42 -0.71 -13.26
C ILE A 239 -3.68 0.15 -13.33
N LEU A 240 -4.74 -0.40 -13.90
CA LEU A 240 -6.08 0.16 -13.79
C LEU A 240 -6.67 -0.18 -12.42
N VAL A 241 -7.21 0.83 -11.74
CA VAL A 241 -7.98 0.70 -10.50
C VAL A 241 -9.40 1.14 -10.79
N ARG A 242 -10.36 0.30 -10.41
CA ARG A 242 -11.78 0.64 -10.43
C ARG A 242 -12.27 0.84 -9.03
N PHE A 243 -12.98 1.93 -8.77
CA PHE A 243 -13.47 2.22 -7.43
C PHE A 243 -14.85 2.85 -7.45
N ALA A 244 -15.64 2.53 -6.43
CA ALA A 244 -16.91 3.19 -6.16
C ALA A 244 -16.65 4.46 -5.34
N PRO A 245 -17.16 5.65 -5.75
CA PRO A 245 -16.87 6.90 -5.06
C PRO A 245 -17.40 6.91 -3.63
N SER A 246 -18.53 6.25 -3.36
CA SER A 246 -19.09 6.12 -2.01
C SER A 246 -19.94 4.87 -1.85
N ARG A 247 -19.83 4.19 -0.71
CA ARG A 247 -20.70 3.09 -0.30
C ARG A 247 -21.02 3.18 1.18
N THR A 248 -22.31 3.24 1.51
CA THR A 248 -22.78 3.15 2.90
C THR A 248 -23.20 1.73 3.21
N VAL A 249 -22.71 1.18 4.32
CA VAL A 249 -23.03 -0.17 4.79
C VAL A 249 -23.57 -0.11 6.20
N GLU A 250 -24.69 -0.79 6.42
CA GLU A 250 -25.15 -1.14 7.76
C GLU A 250 -24.49 -2.45 8.19
N VAL A 251 -23.60 -2.36 9.18
CA VAL A 251 -22.89 -3.51 9.74
C VAL A 251 -23.83 -4.23 10.71
N LYS A 252 -24.21 -5.48 10.41
CA LYS A 252 -25.25 -6.20 11.17
C LYS A 252 -24.71 -7.23 12.17
N ALA A 253 -23.40 -7.51 12.14
CA ALA A 253 -22.73 -8.43 13.06
C ALA A 253 -21.27 -8.03 13.26
N GLY A 254 -20.55 -8.75 14.13
CA GLY A 254 -19.16 -8.45 14.47
C GLY A 254 -19.03 -7.24 15.41
N GLU A 255 -17.81 -6.78 15.61
CA GLU A 255 -17.48 -5.73 16.58
C GLU A 255 -18.10 -4.37 16.24
N ASN A 256 -18.32 -4.10 14.95
CA ASN A 256 -18.95 -2.87 14.45
C ASN A 256 -20.48 -2.97 14.31
N SER A 257 -21.13 -4.01 14.85
CA SER A 257 -22.57 -4.23 14.71
C SER A 257 -23.42 -3.03 15.16
N GLY A 258 -24.44 -2.70 14.37
CA GLY A 258 -25.37 -1.59 14.61
C GLY A 258 -24.89 -0.25 14.08
N ARG A 259 -23.68 -0.17 13.52
CA ARG A 259 -23.15 1.05 12.90
C ARG A 259 -23.52 1.12 11.42
N SER A 260 -23.83 2.32 10.96
CA SER A 260 -23.86 2.66 9.54
C SER A 260 -22.57 3.41 9.21
N ILE A 261 -21.76 2.87 8.32
CA ILE A 261 -20.45 3.41 7.96
C ILE A 261 -20.45 3.72 6.47
N THR A 262 -19.98 4.91 6.10
CA THR A 262 -19.79 5.30 4.70
C THR A 262 -18.31 5.23 4.36
N TYR A 263 -17.99 4.40 3.38
CA TYR A 263 -16.65 4.25 2.82
C TYR A 263 -16.55 5.05 1.53
N LEU A 264 -15.45 5.77 1.32
CA LEU A 264 -15.19 6.50 0.09
C LEU A 264 -14.13 5.80 -0.75
N ASN A 265 -14.22 6.00 -2.06
CA ASN A 265 -13.30 5.46 -3.07
C ASN A 265 -12.98 3.97 -2.84
N VAL A 266 -14.03 3.17 -2.63
CA VAL A 266 -13.94 1.73 -2.37
C VAL A 266 -13.45 1.02 -3.62
N VAL A 267 -12.25 0.45 -3.57
CA VAL A 267 -11.69 -0.29 -4.70
C VAL A 267 -12.50 -1.56 -4.93
N LEU A 268 -12.92 -1.75 -6.18
CA LEU A 268 -13.72 -2.88 -6.64
C LEU A 268 -12.88 -3.91 -7.39
N ASP A 269 -11.88 -3.44 -8.13
CA ASP A 269 -11.04 -4.26 -9.01
C ASP A 269 -9.70 -3.59 -9.33
N MET A 270 -8.71 -4.42 -9.66
CA MET A 270 -7.41 -4.00 -10.15
C MET A 270 -6.98 -4.85 -11.35
N ALA A 271 -6.66 -4.20 -12.47
CA ALA A 271 -6.18 -4.87 -13.66
C ALA A 271 -4.82 -4.34 -14.11
N ARG A 272 -3.85 -5.24 -14.32
CA ARG A 272 -2.56 -4.88 -14.93
C ARG A 272 -2.74 -4.71 -16.43
N LEU A 273 -2.63 -3.48 -16.92
CA LEU A 273 -2.82 -3.14 -18.34
C LEU A 273 -1.55 -3.40 -19.16
N ALA A 274 -0.39 -3.08 -18.59
CA ALA A 274 0.89 -3.21 -19.28
C ALA A 274 2.08 -3.36 -18.31
N ASP A 275 3.12 -3.98 -18.82
CA ASP A 275 4.48 -3.95 -18.26
C ASP A 275 5.35 -3.03 -19.09
N TRP A 276 6.08 -2.15 -18.41
CA TRP A 276 6.90 -1.11 -19.00
C TRP A 276 8.30 -1.13 -18.42
N ASP A 277 9.31 -0.99 -19.28
CA ASP A 277 10.72 -0.97 -18.88
C ASP A 277 11.26 0.46 -18.66
N GLY A 278 10.45 1.49 -18.93
CA GLY A 278 10.84 2.89 -18.73
C GLY A 278 11.89 3.42 -19.71
N ARG A 279 12.23 2.70 -20.79
CA ARG A 279 13.31 3.13 -21.71
C ARG A 279 12.83 3.97 -22.89
N ALA A 280 11.60 3.75 -23.33
CA ALA A 280 10.96 4.51 -24.40
C ALA A 280 9.53 4.87 -23.99
N PRO A 281 8.94 5.93 -24.58
CA PRO A 281 7.55 6.27 -24.33
C PRO A 281 6.60 5.09 -24.55
N LEU A 282 5.59 4.96 -23.69
CA LEU A 282 4.55 3.96 -23.79
C LEU A 282 3.21 4.64 -24.09
N ARG A 283 2.56 4.25 -25.18
CA ARG A 283 1.19 4.67 -25.51
C ARG A 283 0.21 3.54 -25.22
N LEU A 284 -0.85 3.86 -24.50
CA LEU A 284 -1.94 2.96 -24.15
C LEU A 284 -3.26 3.53 -24.67
N THR A 285 -4.15 2.64 -25.09
CA THR A 285 -5.53 3.00 -25.45
C THR A 285 -6.46 2.18 -24.58
N ILE A 286 -7.13 2.87 -23.66
CA ILE A 286 -8.06 2.29 -22.70
C ILE A 286 -9.46 2.47 -23.28
N GLY A 287 -10.07 1.36 -23.70
CA GLY A 287 -11.42 1.38 -24.28
C GLY A 287 -12.51 1.39 -23.22
N GLY A 288 -13.71 1.83 -23.63
CA GLY A 288 -14.93 1.80 -22.82
C GLY A 288 -15.11 0.48 -22.06
N ASP A 289 -15.12 -0.68 -22.72
CA ASP A 289 -15.31 -1.97 -22.02
C ASP A 289 -14.24 -2.28 -20.96
N ALA A 290 -12.99 -1.86 -21.19
CA ALA A 290 -11.91 -1.95 -20.22
C ALA A 290 -12.01 -0.87 -19.13
N ALA A 291 -12.86 0.14 -19.26
CA ALA A 291 -13.19 1.17 -18.28
C ALA A 291 -14.68 1.12 -17.83
N SER A 292 -15.47 0.14 -18.27
CA SER A 292 -16.93 0.15 -18.05
C SER A 292 -17.55 -1.24 -18.15
N GLY A 293 -16.76 -2.29 -17.88
CA GLY A 293 -17.23 -3.67 -17.92
C GLY A 293 -18.57 -3.81 -17.21
N GLN A 294 -19.53 -4.52 -17.83
CA GLN A 294 -20.92 -4.64 -17.35
C GLN A 294 -21.05 -5.27 -15.93
N ASP A 295 -19.93 -5.74 -15.39
CA ASP A 295 -19.81 -6.35 -14.06
C ASP A 295 -19.67 -5.32 -12.92
N PHE A 296 -19.45 -4.03 -13.25
CA PHE A 296 -19.26 -2.97 -12.25
C PHE A 296 -20.46 -2.01 -12.14
N PRO A 297 -20.68 -1.40 -10.96
CA PRO A 297 -21.69 -0.36 -10.77
C PRO A 297 -21.56 0.81 -11.78
N PRO A 298 -22.67 1.46 -12.17
CA PRO A 298 -22.64 2.53 -13.17
C PRO A 298 -21.92 3.81 -12.69
N ASP A 299 -21.70 3.95 -11.38
CA ASP A 299 -20.96 5.07 -10.77
C ASP A 299 -19.48 4.74 -10.55
N THR A 300 -18.98 3.62 -11.10
CA THR A 300 -17.57 3.24 -10.97
C THR A 300 -16.66 4.26 -11.65
N ARG A 301 -15.68 4.72 -10.86
CA ARG A 301 -14.58 5.58 -11.25
C ARG A 301 -13.33 4.78 -11.57
N HIS A 302 -12.44 5.39 -12.35
CA HIS A 302 -11.26 4.75 -12.89
C HIS A 302 -10.03 5.62 -12.66
N ALA A 303 -8.94 4.98 -12.26
CA ALA A 303 -7.63 5.59 -12.24
C ALA A 303 -6.59 4.61 -12.77
N ILE A 304 -5.52 5.14 -13.34
CA ILE A 304 -4.33 4.36 -13.65
C ILE A 304 -3.21 4.73 -12.69
N LEU A 305 -2.52 3.71 -12.18
CA LEU A 305 -1.33 3.83 -11.37
C LEU A 305 -0.13 3.38 -12.20
N ILE A 306 0.89 4.24 -12.28
CA ILE A 306 2.16 3.91 -12.92
C ILE A 306 3.10 3.55 -11.77
N GLN A 307 3.23 2.26 -11.49
CA GLN A 307 3.83 1.76 -10.26
C GLN A 307 5.10 0.97 -10.53
N ARG A 308 6.18 1.32 -9.86
CA ARG A 308 7.40 0.51 -9.85
C ARG A 308 7.12 -0.82 -9.15
N MET A 309 7.54 -1.90 -9.78
CA MET A 309 7.37 -3.26 -9.29
C MET A 309 8.73 -3.90 -9.01
N SER A 310 8.76 -4.75 -7.99
CA SER A 310 9.95 -5.48 -7.58
C SER A 310 9.64 -6.94 -7.26
N GLY A 311 10.69 -7.69 -6.89
CA GLY A 311 10.58 -9.10 -6.54
C GLY A 311 10.46 -10.05 -7.72
N ALA A 312 10.49 -11.34 -7.40
CA ALA A 312 10.30 -12.39 -8.40
C ALA A 312 8.96 -12.18 -9.12
N LYS A 313 9.00 -12.16 -10.46
CA LYS A 313 7.84 -11.94 -11.33
C LYS A 313 7.12 -10.59 -11.16
N GLY A 314 7.77 -9.58 -10.55
CA GLY A 314 7.20 -8.23 -10.44
C GLY A 314 5.90 -8.16 -9.62
N GLN A 315 5.84 -8.93 -8.55
CA GLN A 315 4.65 -9.09 -7.69
C GLN A 315 4.66 -8.17 -6.45
N MET A 316 5.80 -7.56 -6.13
CA MET A 316 5.92 -6.68 -4.96
C MET A 316 5.74 -5.22 -5.40
N PRO A 317 4.62 -4.56 -5.04
CA PRO A 317 4.42 -3.15 -5.34
C PRO A 317 5.46 -2.29 -4.62
N GLY A 318 5.89 -1.22 -5.30
CA GLY A 318 6.76 -0.18 -4.76
C GLY A 318 6.21 1.20 -5.10
N ALA A 319 7.10 2.17 -5.34
CA ALA A 319 6.72 3.56 -5.55
C ALA A 319 5.73 3.74 -6.70
N ILE A 320 4.65 4.46 -6.42
CA ILE A 320 3.73 4.97 -7.44
C ILE A 320 4.38 6.23 -8.01
N LEU A 321 4.81 6.16 -9.27
CA LEU A 321 5.59 7.20 -9.93
C LEU A 321 4.70 8.36 -10.40
N THR A 322 3.46 8.04 -10.76
CA THR A 322 2.40 8.98 -11.12
C THR A 322 1.05 8.24 -11.16
N ALA A 323 -0.04 8.99 -11.12
CA ALA A 323 -1.40 8.49 -11.26
C ALA A 323 -2.22 9.44 -12.12
N LEU A 324 -3.25 8.90 -12.77
CA LEU A 324 -4.21 9.67 -13.57
C LEU A 324 -5.61 9.14 -13.31
N THR A 325 -6.53 10.01 -12.91
CA THR A 325 -7.97 9.74 -12.88
C THR A 325 -8.54 9.90 -14.28
N LEU A 326 -9.40 8.98 -14.70
CA LEU A 326 -9.94 8.95 -16.07
C LEU A 326 -11.30 9.65 -16.21
N ASP A 327 -12.02 9.88 -15.10
CA ASP A 327 -13.42 10.34 -15.08
C ASP A 327 -13.86 11.06 -13.79
#